data_AF-A0A7R9CCB8-F1
#
_entry.id   AF-A0A7R9CCB8-F1
#
_cell.length_a   1.000
_cell.length_b   1.000
_cell.length_c   1.000
_cell.angle_alpha   90.00
_cell.angle_beta   90.00
_cell.angle_gamma   90.00
#
_symmetry.space_group_name_H-M   'P 1'
#
loop_
_entity.id
_entity.type
_entity.pdbx_description
1 polymer ?
#
loop_
_entity_poly.entity_id
_entity_poly.type
_entity_poly.pdbx_seq_one_letter_code
_entity_poly.pdbx_strand_id
1 'polypeptide(L)'
;MKVLFEENQKDVNMTVAGDASYLSGVHLRHAALERNKRCLLAYLYNRLKKIRQMRWEFGIVLPPEIRANLCEPEVQWFVNYNKSLATYMKSIADSGGLNLTQFMQPPKSLYVEVRCLEDYGKLQLEDGEIVLLKKNTQHLLPRSQCELLIRQGILEHITS
;
A
#
# COMPACT_ATOMS: atom_id res chain seq x y z
N MET A 1 4.65 -27.76 -7.87
CA MET A 1 5.58 -27.26 -8.90
C MET A 1 6.95 -27.96 -8.84
N LYS A 2 7.45 -28.34 -7.66
CA LYS A 2 8.73 -29.07 -7.50
C LYS A 2 8.76 -30.43 -8.23
N VAL A 3 7.71 -31.23 -8.05
CA VAL A 3 7.55 -32.54 -8.73
C VAL A 3 7.53 -32.40 -10.27
N LEU A 4 6.73 -31.47 -10.80
CA LEU A 4 6.68 -31.18 -12.25
C LEU A 4 8.03 -30.71 -12.81
N PHE A 5 8.82 -29.97 -12.02
CA PHE A 5 10.16 -29.55 -12.39
C PHE A 5 11.13 -30.74 -12.43
N GLU A 6 11.08 -31.61 -11.42
CA GLU A 6 11.90 -32.83 -11.34
C GLU A 6 11.58 -33.81 -12.48
N GLU A 7 10.31 -33.98 -12.84
CA GLU A 7 9.89 -34.78 -13.98
C GLU A 7 10.36 -34.17 -15.31
N ASN A 8 10.19 -32.86 -15.50
CA ASN A 8 10.67 -32.20 -16.71
C ASN A 8 12.20 -32.27 -16.85
N GLN A 9 12.93 -32.28 -15.73
CA GLN A 9 14.38 -32.42 -15.74
C GLN A 9 14.84 -33.80 -16.20
N LYS A 10 14.09 -34.87 -15.88
CA LYS A 10 14.38 -36.23 -16.38
C LYS A 10 14.25 -36.29 -17.90
N ASP A 11 13.18 -35.72 -18.45
CA ASP A 11 12.93 -35.72 -19.90
C ASP A 11 13.94 -34.84 -20.65
N VAL A 12 14.38 -33.73 -20.05
CA VAL A 12 15.50 -32.92 -20.56
C VAL A 12 16.78 -33.77 -20.67
N ASN A 13 17.12 -34.52 -19.63
CA ASN A 13 18.33 -35.35 -19.62
C ASN A 13 18.28 -36.44 -20.71
N MET A 14 17.12 -37.04 -20.96
CA MET A 14 16.91 -38.01 -22.05
C MET A 14 17.04 -37.37 -23.44
N THR A 15 16.55 -36.14 -23.59
CA THR A 15 16.69 -35.37 -24.83
C THR A 15 18.16 -35.04 -25.13
N VAL A 16 18.93 -34.68 -24.10
CA VAL A 16 20.38 -34.41 -24.21
C VAL A 16 21.18 -35.68 -24.53
N ALA A 17 20.72 -36.85 -24.07
CA ALA A 17 21.30 -38.14 -24.41
C ALA A 17 21.07 -38.60 -25.87
N GLY A 18 20.34 -37.80 -26.68
CA GLY A 18 20.16 -38.01 -28.13
C GLY A 18 18.74 -38.42 -28.54
N ASP A 19 17.82 -38.56 -27.60
CA ASP A 19 16.45 -39.01 -27.88
C ASP A 19 15.52 -37.81 -28.17
N ALA A 20 15.42 -37.43 -29.43
CA ALA A 20 14.70 -36.22 -29.89
C ALA A 20 13.17 -36.30 -29.70
N SER A 21 12.64 -37.48 -29.36
CA SER A 21 11.21 -37.74 -29.16
C SER A 21 10.58 -36.88 -28.05
N TYR A 22 11.35 -36.50 -27.02
CA TYR A 22 10.88 -35.73 -25.86
C TYR A 22 11.00 -34.21 -26.00
N LEU A 23 11.70 -33.72 -27.05
CA LEU A 23 12.03 -32.30 -27.21
C LEU A 23 10.79 -31.39 -27.22
N SER A 24 9.76 -31.77 -27.98
CA SER A 24 8.51 -31.00 -28.10
C SER A 24 7.75 -30.92 -26.77
N GLY A 25 7.69 -32.03 -26.02
CA GLY A 25 7.05 -32.09 -24.70
C GLY A 25 7.77 -31.23 -23.66
N VAL A 26 9.11 -31.25 -23.67
CA VAL A 26 9.94 -30.39 -22.81
C VAL A 26 9.69 -28.90 -23.10
N HIS A 27 9.69 -28.50 -24.38
CA HIS A 27 9.41 -27.11 -24.75
C HIS A 27 8.00 -26.66 -24.36
N LEU A 28 6.99 -27.51 -24.58
CA LEU A 28 5.61 -27.21 -24.19
C LEU A 28 5.48 -27.01 -22.68
N ARG A 29 6.04 -27.92 -21.87
CA ARG A 29 6.00 -27.82 -20.41
C ARG A 29 6.78 -26.61 -19.90
N HIS A 30 7.95 -26.34 -20.46
CA HIS A 30 8.74 -25.16 -20.13
C HIS A 30 7.95 -23.87 -20.42
N ALA A 31 7.37 -23.73 -21.61
CA ALA A 31 6.55 -22.59 -21.99
C ALA A 31 5.32 -22.42 -21.08
N ALA A 32 4.67 -23.52 -20.70
CA ALA A 32 3.55 -23.50 -19.76
C ALA A 32 3.96 -23.02 -18.35
N LEU A 33 5.10 -23.49 -17.83
CA LEU A 33 5.64 -23.03 -16.55
C LEU A 33 6.02 -21.54 -16.59
N GLU A 34 6.67 -21.08 -17.66
CA GLU A 34 6.99 -19.67 -17.84
C GLU A 34 5.73 -18.81 -17.88
N ARG A 35 4.69 -19.25 -18.62
CA ARG A 35 3.40 -18.56 -18.69
C ARG A 35 2.76 -18.45 -17.32
N ASN A 36 2.69 -19.55 -16.57
CA ASN A 36 2.12 -19.56 -15.23
C ASN A 36 2.89 -18.65 -14.27
N LYS A 37 4.24 -18.70 -14.31
CA LYS A 37 5.10 -17.81 -13.53
C LYS A 37 4.83 -16.33 -13.85
N ARG A 38 4.76 -15.97 -15.14
CA ARG A 38 4.49 -14.58 -15.57
C ARG A 38 3.10 -14.10 -15.13
N CYS A 39 2.07 -14.94 -15.27
CA CYS A 39 0.71 -14.60 -14.83
C CYS A 39 0.63 -14.39 -13.31
N LEU A 40 1.24 -15.28 -12.52
CA LEU A 40 1.30 -15.15 -11.07
C LEU A 40 2.07 -13.90 -10.64
N LEU A 41 3.22 -13.63 -11.27
CA LEU A 41 4.01 -12.44 -11.00
C LEU A 41 3.22 -11.17 -11.33
N ALA A 42 2.53 -11.12 -12.47
CA ALA A 42 1.72 -9.98 -12.88
C ALA A 42 0.58 -9.72 -11.88
N TYR A 43 -0.10 -10.77 -11.42
CA TYR A 43 -1.14 -10.68 -10.40
C TYR A 43 -0.60 -10.11 -9.08
N LEU A 44 0.47 -10.72 -8.54
CA LEU A 44 1.08 -10.29 -7.28
C LEU A 44 1.62 -8.85 -7.38
N TYR A 45 2.27 -8.52 -8.49
CA TYR A 45 2.81 -7.19 -8.72
C TYR A 45 1.70 -6.12 -8.82
N ASN A 46 0.60 -6.43 -9.51
CA ASN A 46 -0.55 -5.54 -9.58
C ASN A 46 -1.19 -5.32 -8.20
N ARG A 47 -1.30 -6.37 -7.38
CA ARG A 47 -1.74 -6.24 -5.99
C ARG A 47 -0.81 -5.36 -5.17
N LEU A 48 0.50 -5.58 -5.24
CA LEU A 48 1.48 -4.74 -4.54
C LEU A 48 1.43 -3.27 -4.98
N LYS A 49 1.18 -2.99 -6.26
CA LYS A 49 0.96 -1.62 -6.75
C LYS A 49 -0.25 -0.97 -6.09
N LYS A 50 -1.38 -1.67 -6.00
CA LYS A 50 -2.57 -1.17 -5.29
C LYS A 50 -2.29 -0.94 -3.81
N ILE A 51 -1.59 -1.86 -3.15
CA ILE A 51 -1.21 -1.73 -1.74
C ILE A 51 -0.31 -0.52 -1.51
N ARG A 52 0.66 -0.30 -2.40
CA ARG A 52 1.47 0.91 -2.39
C ARG A 52 0.61 2.16 -2.51
N GLN A 53 -0.32 2.18 -3.47
CA GLN A 53 -1.20 3.32 -3.69
C GLN A 53 -2.04 3.63 -2.44
N MET A 54 -2.58 2.61 -1.77
CA MET A 54 -3.33 2.77 -0.53
C MET A 54 -2.51 3.46 0.58
N ARG A 55 -1.18 3.27 0.63
CA ARG A 55 -0.31 4.01 1.56
C ARG A 55 -0.34 5.52 1.31
N TRP A 56 -0.43 5.94 0.06
CA TRP A 56 -0.45 7.36 -0.32
C TRP A 56 -1.84 7.98 -0.16
N GLU A 57 -2.90 7.17 -0.25
CA GLU A 57 -4.29 7.59 -0.08
C GLU A 57 -4.71 7.67 1.40
N PHE A 58 -4.59 6.56 2.16
CA PHE A 58 -5.08 6.46 3.54
C PHE A 58 -4.04 6.78 4.61
N GLY A 59 -2.75 6.73 4.25
CA GLY A 59 -1.65 6.95 5.19
C GLY A 59 -1.11 5.66 5.81
N ILE A 60 -0.55 5.77 7.01
CA ILE A 60 0.20 4.69 7.69
C ILE A 60 -0.72 3.53 8.11
N VAL A 61 -1.97 3.83 8.41
CA VAL A 61 -2.95 2.85 8.90
C VAL A 61 -3.99 2.61 7.81
N LEU A 62 -4.21 1.34 7.48
CA LEU A 62 -5.26 0.93 6.56
C LEU A 62 -6.58 0.71 7.31
N PRO A 63 -7.73 1.04 6.71
CA PRO A 63 -9.04 0.67 7.21
C PRO A 63 -9.15 -0.86 7.47
N PRO A 64 -9.89 -1.27 8.50
CA PRO A 64 -9.99 -2.69 8.89
C PRO A 64 -10.57 -3.56 7.77
N GLU A 65 -11.52 -3.02 7.00
CA GLU A 65 -12.15 -3.70 5.86
C GLU A 65 -11.14 -4.04 4.76
N ILE A 66 -10.21 -3.12 4.48
CA ILE A 66 -9.14 -3.34 3.51
C ILE A 66 -8.12 -4.33 4.06
N ARG A 67 -7.76 -4.17 5.34
CA ARG A 67 -6.81 -5.06 6.04
C ARG A 67 -7.27 -6.50 6.05
N ALA A 68 -8.57 -6.76 6.17
CA ALA A 68 -9.13 -8.12 6.13
C ALA A 68 -8.93 -8.82 4.77
N ASN A 69 -8.72 -8.06 3.69
CA ASN A 69 -8.54 -8.59 2.33
C ASN A 69 -7.05 -8.81 1.94
N LEU A 70 -6.13 -8.57 2.88
CA LEU A 70 -4.68 -8.71 2.69
C LEU A 70 -4.19 -10.03 3.27
N CYS A 71 -3.26 -10.70 2.58
CA CYS A 71 -2.60 -11.86 3.14
C CYS A 71 -1.44 -11.45 4.06
N GLU A 72 -1.02 -12.34 4.97
CA GLU A 72 0.04 -12.05 5.95
C GLU A 72 1.34 -11.52 5.30
N PRO A 73 1.87 -12.09 4.19
CA PRO A 73 3.04 -11.53 3.51
C PRO A 73 2.82 -10.11 2.95
N GLU A 74 1.60 -9.79 2.50
CA GLU A 74 1.25 -8.46 2.00
C GLU A 74 1.19 -7.43 3.13
N VAL A 75 0.68 -7.83 4.30
CA VAL A 75 0.69 -6.99 5.51
C VAL A 75 2.12 -6.69 5.93
N GLN A 76 2.98 -7.71 5.97
CA GLN A 76 4.40 -7.53 6.29
C GLN A 76 5.11 -6.64 5.26
N TRP A 77 4.80 -6.81 3.97
CA TRP A 77 5.31 -5.95 2.91
C TRP A 77 4.89 -4.49 3.12
N PHE A 78 3.63 -4.23 3.48
CA PHE A 78 3.13 -2.88 3.75
C PHE A 78 3.85 -2.23 4.94
N VAL A 79 4.05 -2.99 6.03
CA VAL A 79 4.82 -2.52 7.19
C VAL A 79 6.26 -2.18 6.82
N ASN A 80 6.91 -3.00 6.01
CA ASN A 80 8.28 -2.76 5.55
C ASN A 80 8.34 -1.54 4.63
N TYR A 81 7.39 -1.39 3.70
CA TYR A 81 7.28 -0.21 2.85
C TYR A 81 7.11 1.08 3.67
N ASN A 82 6.29 1.04 4.73
CA ASN A 82 6.12 2.15 5.66
C ASN A 82 7.43 2.54 6.33
N LYS A 83 8.22 1.56 6.79
CA LYS A 83 9.53 1.81 7.38
C LYS A 83 10.49 2.43 6.37
N SER A 84 10.59 1.88 5.17
CA SER A 84 11.47 2.41 4.12
C SER A 84 11.09 3.84 3.73
N LEU A 85 9.79 4.12 3.58
CA LEU A 85 9.31 5.46 3.26
C LEU A 85 9.59 6.45 4.41
N ALA A 86 9.39 6.04 5.66
CA ALA A 86 9.70 6.88 6.82
C ALA A 86 11.21 7.19 6.93
N THR A 87 12.07 6.22 6.65
CA THR A 87 13.53 6.44 6.59
C THR A 87 13.87 7.46 5.50
N TYR A 88 13.26 7.35 4.33
CA TYR A 88 13.48 8.29 3.23
C TYR A 88 12.97 9.70 3.56
N MET A 89 11.78 9.82 4.13
CA MET A 89 11.23 11.13 4.55
C MET A 89 12.14 11.85 5.54
N LYS A 90 12.79 11.10 6.44
CA LYS A 90 13.76 11.65 7.40
C LYS A 90 15.06 12.11 6.74
N SER A 91 15.49 11.47 5.65
CA SER A 91 16.79 11.77 5.02
C SER A 91 16.77 12.98 4.08
N ILE A 92 15.61 13.48 3.67
CA ILE A 92 15.50 14.51 2.62
C ILE A 92 15.80 15.94 3.11
N ALA A 93 15.71 16.20 4.42
CA ALA A 93 15.90 17.55 4.97
C ALA A 93 16.76 17.55 6.24
N ASP A 94 17.85 18.32 6.22
CA ASP A 94 18.88 18.41 7.27
C ASP A 94 18.37 18.80 8.66
N SER A 95 17.17 19.37 8.77
CA SER A 95 16.65 19.99 9.99
C SER A 95 15.33 19.41 10.53
N GLY A 96 14.80 18.33 9.96
CA GLY A 96 13.55 17.74 10.51
C GLY A 96 12.82 16.72 9.65
N GLY A 97 13.36 16.35 8.48
CA GLY A 97 12.66 15.52 7.50
C GLY A 97 11.49 16.23 6.82
N LEU A 98 11.03 15.68 5.70
CA LEU A 98 9.89 16.20 4.94
C LEU A 98 8.84 15.10 4.78
N ASN A 99 7.61 15.36 5.23
CA ASN A 99 6.51 14.43 5.02
C ASN A 99 5.93 14.57 3.60
N LEU A 100 6.39 13.70 2.71
CA LEU A 100 5.93 13.65 1.31
C LEU A 100 4.46 13.27 1.13
N THR A 101 3.79 12.75 2.17
CA THR A 101 2.41 12.27 2.05
C THR A 101 1.37 13.35 2.30
N GLN A 102 1.77 14.52 2.80
CA GLN A 102 0.89 15.67 3.03
C GLN A 102 0.86 16.61 1.81
N PHE A 103 -0.14 17.49 1.76
CA PHE A 103 -0.27 18.56 0.75
C PHE A 103 -0.31 18.09 -0.70
N MET A 104 -1.06 17.03 -1.00
CA MET A 104 -1.27 16.55 -2.38
C MET A 104 -2.08 17.54 -3.23
N GLN A 105 -2.85 18.41 -2.58
CA GLN A 105 -3.56 19.50 -3.22
C GLN A 105 -3.01 20.84 -2.74
N PRO A 106 -2.96 21.85 -3.62
CA PRO A 106 -2.49 23.17 -3.24
C PRO A 106 -3.34 23.74 -2.09
N PRO A 107 -2.72 24.27 -1.02
CA PRO A 107 -3.46 24.83 0.10
C PRO A 107 -4.18 26.12 -0.34
N LYS A 108 -5.50 26.19 -0.09
CA LYS A 108 -6.32 27.39 -0.34
C LYS A 108 -6.40 28.31 0.88
N SER A 109 -6.32 27.73 2.07
CA SER A 109 -6.44 28.41 3.35
C SER A 109 -5.60 27.69 4.42
N LEU A 110 -5.16 28.44 5.43
CA LEU A 110 -4.42 27.91 6.58
C LEU A 110 -5.34 27.15 7.54
N TYR A 111 -6.53 27.69 7.78
CA TYR A 111 -7.58 27.06 8.59
C TYR A 111 -8.70 26.55 7.70
N VAL A 112 -9.32 25.46 8.12
CA VAL A 112 -10.44 24.82 7.43
C VAL A 112 -11.51 24.47 8.44
N GLU A 113 -12.77 24.67 8.05
CA GLU A 113 -13.91 24.22 8.82
C GLU A 113 -14.21 22.77 8.48
N VAL A 114 -14.23 21.92 9.50
CA VAL A 114 -14.38 20.48 9.36
C VAL A 114 -15.53 19.96 10.20
N ARG A 115 -16.30 19.03 9.65
CA ARG A 115 -17.35 18.28 10.35
C ARG A 115 -16.86 16.89 10.70
N CYS A 116 -17.07 16.45 11.93
CA CYS A 116 -16.81 15.07 12.32
C CYS A 116 -17.92 14.14 11.84
N LEU A 117 -17.58 13.11 11.08
CA LEU A 117 -18.53 12.08 10.63
C LEU A 117 -18.69 10.95 11.68
N GLU A 118 -17.64 10.72 12.46
CA GLU A 118 -17.56 9.68 13.48
C GLU A 118 -17.04 10.24 14.81
N ASP A 119 -17.24 9.49 15.89
CA ASP A 119 -16.64 9.83 17.19
C ASP A 119 -15.18 9.35 17.21
N TYR A 120 -14.25 10.29 17.12
CA TYR A 120 -12.81 10.03 17.09
C TYR A 120 -12.17 10.22 18.47
N GLY A 121 -12.92 10.77 19.43
CA GLY A 121 -12.39 11.09 20.75
C GLY A 121 -11.50 12.33 20.75
N LYS A 122 -10.33 12.25 21.39
CA LYS A 122 -9.46 13.40 21.66
C LYS A 122 -8.39 13.56 20.58
N LEU A 123 -8.43 14.66 19.83
CA LEU A 123 -7.35 15.09 18.94
C LEU A 123 -6.46 16.07 19.69
N GLN A 124 -5.16 15.77 19.75
CA GLN A 124 -4.16 16.70 20.28
C GLN A 124 -3.56 17.51 19.13
N LEU A 125 -3.67 18.84 19.21
CA LEU A 125 -3.04 19.75 18.27
C LEU A 125 -1.55 19.93 18.60
N GLU A 126 -0.76 20.42 17.65
CA GLU A 126 0.67 20.71 17.86
C GLU A 126 0.92 21.72 18.99
N ASP A 127 -0.02 22.63 19.23
CA ASP A 127 0.05 23.63 20.32
C ASP A 127 -0.26 23.02 21.70
N GLY A 128 -0.58 21.72 21.76
CA GLY A 128 -0.90 20.99 22.98
C GLY A 128 -2.37 21.05 23.39
N GLU A 129 -3.20 21.81 22.69
CA GLU A 129 -4.65 21.85 22.89
C GLU A 129 -5.31 20.51 22.53
N ILE A 130 -6.31 20.10 23.32
CA ILE A 130 -7.04 18.86 23.10
C ILE A 130 -8.46 19.19 22.66
N VAL A 131 -8.78 18.83 21.41
CA VAL A 131 -10.10 19.00 20.81
C VAL A 131 -10.86 17.68 20.86
N LEU A 132 -12.08 17.71 21.38
CA LEU A 132 -12.95 16.53 21.42
C LEU A 132 -13.80 16.45 20.14
N LEU A 133 -13.48 15.48 19.29
CA LEU A 133 -14.15 15.22 18.02
C LEU A 133 -15.32 14.25 18.23
N LYS A 134 -16.52 14.78 18.43
CA LYS A 134 -17.77 14.01 18.50
C LYS A 134 -18.49 14.03 17.15
N LYS A 135 -19.23 12.97 16.84
CA LYS A 135 -20.06 12.89 15.63
C LYS A 135 -20.94 14.13 15.45
N ASN A 136 -20.97 14.65 14.22
CA ASN A 136 -21.71 15.84 13.78
C ASN A 136 -21.30 17.17 14.43
N THR A 137 -20.17 17.22 15.16
CA THR A 137 -19.62 18.50 15.62
C THR A 137 -18.79 19.18 14.52
N GLN A 138 -18.70 20.51 14.57
CA GLN A 138 -17.95 21.32 13.62
C GLN A 138 -16.83 22.05 14.35
N HIS A 139 -15.64 22.07 13.76
CA HIS A 139 -14.45 22.68 14.35
C HIS A 139 -13.68 23.46 13.28
N LEU A 140 -13.10 24.58 13.67
CA LEU A 140 -12.16 25.33 12.84
C LEU A 140 -10.75 24.93 13.25
N LEU A 141 -10.04 24.19 12.39
CA LEU A 141 -8.75 23.60 12.70
C LEU A 141 -7.70 23.92 11.63
N PRO A 142 -6.41 23.89 11.98
CA PRO A 142 -5.33 24.01 10.99
C PRO A 142 -5.39 22.89 9.96
N ARG A 143 -5.27 23.24 8.67
CA ARG A 143 -5.35 22.28 7.57
C ARG A 143 -4.29 21.19 7.66
N SER A 144 -3.09 21.52 8.12
CA SER A 144 -1.97 20.58 8.29
C SER A 144 -2.34 19.37 9.18
N GLN A 145 -3.16 19.59 10.20
CA GLN A 145 -3.53 18.57 11.17
C GLN A 145 -4.79 17.81 10.77
N CYS A 146 -5.70 18.44 10.02
CA CYS A 146 -6.92 17.80 9.54
C CYS A 146 -6.73 16.95 8.28
N GLU A 147 -5.72 17.23 7.45
CA GLU A 147 -5.61 16.62 6.12
C GLU A 147 -5.59 15.08 6.17
N LEU A 148 -4.88 14.49 7.13
CA LEU A 148 -4.84 13.03 7.30
C LEU A 148 -6.21 12.47 7.69
N LEU A 149 -6.89 13.12 8.63
CA LEU A 149 -8.21 12.69 9.12
C LEU A 149 -9.31 12.86 8.07
N ILE A 150 -9.19 13.89 7.21
CA ILE A 150 -10.09 14.08 6.07
C ILE A 150 -9.91 12.94 5.06
N ARG A 151 -8.67 12.56 4.74
CA ARG A 151 -8.40 11.44 3.83
C ARG A 151 -8.85 10.09 4.38
N GLN A 152 -8.83 9.92 5.70
CA GLN A 152 -9.35 8.73 6.36
C GLN A 152 -10.88 8.69 6.41
N GLY A 153 -11.57 9.76 6.00
CA GLY A 153 -13.04 9.83 6.03
C GLY A 153 -13.63 10.12 7.42
N ILE A 154 -12.81 10.53 8.39
CA ILE A 154 -13.24 10.83 9.76
C ILE A 154 -13.78 12.25 9.84
N LEU A 155 -13.15 13.16 9.09
CA LEU A 155 -13.52 14.56 8.96
C LEU A 155 -13.97 14.87 7.53
N GLU A 156 -14.98 15.70 7.39
CA GLU A 156 -15.45 16.24 6.12
C GLU A 156 -15.14 17.73 6.07
N HIS A 157 -14.56 18.21 4.96
CA HIS A 157 -14.35 19.64 4.75
C HIS A 157 -15.65 20.31 4.34
N ILE A 158 -16.13 21.26 5.15
CA ILE A 158 -17.29 22.07 4.77
C ILE A 158 -16.80 23.13 3.79
N THR A 159 -17.10 22.92 2.52
CA THR A 159 -16.82 23.92 1.48
C THR A 159 -18.05 24.81 1.37
N SER A 160 -17.97 26.03 1.88
CA SER A 160 -18.91 27.09 1.49
C SER A 160 -18.50 27.68 0.14
#